data_AF-A0A3D4TZZ4-F1
#
_entry.id   AF-A0A3D4TZZ4-F1
#
_cell.length_a   1.000
_cell.length_b   1.000
_cell.length_c   1.000
_cell.angle_alpha   90.00
_cell.angle_beta   90.00
_cell.angle_gamma   90.00
#
_symmetry.space_group_name_H-M   'P 1'
#
loop_
_entity.id
_entity.type
_entity.pdbx_description
1 polymer ?
#
loop_
_entity_poly.entity_id
_entity_poly.type
_entity_poly.pdbx_seq_one_letter_code
_entity_poly.pdbx_strand_id
1 'polypeptide(L)'
;MKELTTAAENQLCPTSAIRRKFVEDPYFQYDIDNDLCNGCGKCVKGCGAFGNGSLQLQVRHDLCDNCNECAIARDCPADAFKRVPSDSPYLFSGFDSKRKG
;
A
#
# COMPACT_ATOMS: atom_id res chain seq x y z
N MET A 1 -23.22 15.80 -3.63
CA MET A 1 -23.15 14.32 -3.68
C MET A 1 -22.12 13.98 -4.74
N LYS A 2 -20.96 13.43 -4.38
CA LYS A 2 -19.90 13.13 -5.36
C LYS A 2 -20.23 11.77 -5.97
N GLU A 3 -20.57 11.74 -7.26
CA GLU A 3 -20.95 10.51 -7.94
C GLU A 3 -19.77 9.51 -7.94
N LEU A 4 -20.04 8.26 -7.56
CA LEU A 4 -19.08 7.14 -7.58
C LEU A 4 -18.96 6.60 -9.02
N THR A 5 -18.51 7.43 -9.96
CA THR A 5 -18.35 7.03 -11.36
C THR A 5 -17.00 6.31 -11.59
N THR A 6 -16.85 5.62 -12.71
CA THR A 6 -15.57 5.01 -13.14
C THR A 6 -14.57 6.03 -13.71
N ALA A 7 -14.85 7.33 -13.59
CA ALA A 7 -14.03 8.39 -14.15
C ALA A 7 -12.61 8.43 -13.54
N ALA A 8 -11.66 8.97 -14.30
CA ALA A 8 -10.22 9.01 -13.98
C ALA A 8 -9.87 9.66 -12.63
N GLU A 9 -10.76 10.48 -12.07
CA GLU A 9 -10.65 11.03 -10.71
C GLU A 9 -10.76 9.98 -9.58
N ASN A 10 -11.33 8.81 -9.88
CA ASN A 10 -11.38 7.62 -9.01
C ASN A 10 -10.28 6.59 -9.33
N GLN A 11 -9.46 6.82 -10.36
CA GLN A 11 -8.28 6.00 -10.69
C GLN A 11 -7.03 6.55 -9.98
N LEU A 12 -7.05 6.49 -8.65
CA LEU A 12 -5.98 7.00 -7.78
C LEU A 12 -4.59 6.38 -8.07
N CYS A 13 -4.57 5.17 -8.65
CA CYS A 13 -3.34 4.49 -9.05
C CYS A 13 -2.91 4.95 -10.46
N PRO A 14 -1.73 5.60 -10.60
CA PRO A 14 -1.28 6.15 -11.87
C PRO A 14 -0.88 5.07 -12.89
N THR A 15 -0.67 3.83 -12.44
CA THR A 15 -0.31 2.69 -13.29
C THR A 15 -1.45 1.69 -13.46
N SER A 16 -2.66 2.04 -13.01
CA SER A 16 -3.84 1.17 -13.04
C SER A 16 -3.62 -0.19 -12.34
N ALA A 17 -2.74 -0.24 -11.34
CA ALA A 17 -2.42 -1.47 -10.61
C ALA A 17 -3.50 -1.91 -9.59
N ILE A 18 -4.53 -1.11 -9.32
CA ILE A 18 -5.59 -1.49 -8.38
C ILE A 18 -6.70 -2.22 -9.13
N ARG A 19 -6.96 -3.47 -8.74
CA ARG A 19 -8.11 -4.25 -9.20
C ARG A 19 -9.21 -4.17 -8.15
N ARG A 20 -10.42 -3.81 -8.57
CA ARG A 20 -11.60 -3.71 -7.70
C ARG A 20 -12.55 -4.85 -8.04
N LYS A 21 -12.94 -5.63 -7.04
CA LYS A 21 -13.90 -6.73 -7.14
C LYS A 21 -15.12 -6.43 -6.27
N PHE A 22 -16.30 -6.46 -6.85
CA PHE A 22 -17.55 -6.33 -6.10
C PHE A 22 -17.74 -7.55 -5.19
N VAL A 23 -18.16 -7.32 -3.94
CA VAL A 23 -18.48 -8.38 -2.98
C VAL A 23 -19.98 -8.37 -2.70
N GLU A 24 -20.47 -7.29 -2.09
CA GLU A 24 -21.89 -7.02 -1.82
C GLU A 24 -22.07 -5.50 -1.64
N ASP A 25 -23.28 -4.97 -1.64
CA ASP A 25 -23.45 -3.52 -1.39
C ASP A 25 -23.21 -3.20 0.10
N PRO A 26 -22.41 -2.18 0.47
CA PRO A 26 -21.61 -1.25 -0.34
C PRO A 26 -20.12 -1.63 -0.48
N TYR A 27 -19.76 -2.89 -0.23
CA TYR A 27 -18.40 -3.40 -0.09
C TYR A 27 -17.73 -3.88 -1.39
N PHE A 28 -16.45 -3.55 -1.50
CA PHE A 28 -15.57 -3.97 -2.58
C PHE A 28 -14.25 -4.46 -2.01
N GLN A 29 -13.72 -5.54 -2.60
CA GLN A 29 -12.35 -5.99 -2.39
C GLN A 29 -11.42 -5.25 -3.35
N TYR A 30 -10.24 -4.89 -2.86
CA TYR A 30 -9.18 -4.26 -3.63
C TYR A 30 -7.94 -5.13 -3.60
N ASP A 31 -7.45 -5.50 -4.77
CA ASP A 31 -6.20 -6.25 -4.94
C ASP A 31 -5.19 -5.39 -5.72
N ILE A 32 -3.91 -5.58 -5.45
CA ILE A 32 -2.83 -4.86 -6.16
C ILE A 32 -2.18 -5.81 -7.17
N ASP A 33 -2.19 -5.41 -8.43
CA ASP A 33 -1.38 -5.99 -9.48
C ASP A 33 0.08 -5.56 -9.30
N ASN A 34 0.88 -6.49 -8.80
CA ASN A 34 2.28 -6.24 -8.47
C ASN A 34 3.17 -6.00 -9.69
N ASP A 35 2.73 -6.40 -10.89
CA ASP A 35 3.49 -6.19 -12.13
C ASP A 35 3.32 -4.76 -12.65
N LEU A 36 2.20 -4.11 -12.30
CA LEU A 36 1.92 -2.71 -12.64
C LEU A 36 2.27 -1.74 -11.50
N CYS A 37 2.41 -2.23 -10.26
CA CYS A 37 2.62 -1.39 -9.09
C CYS A 37 4.04 -0.81 -9.05
N ASN A 38 4.15 0.51 -8.96
CA ASN A 38 5.43 1.21 -8.81
C ASN A 38 5.71 1.72 -7.38
N GLY A 39 4.90 1.31 -6.40
CA GLY A 39 5.10 1.69 -5.00
C GLY A 39 4.82 3.17 -4.66
N CYS A 40 4.10 3.93 -5.49
CA CYS A 40 3.87 5.37 -5.25
C CYS A 40 3.04 5.74 -4.00
N GLY A 41 2.40 4.77 -3.34
CA GLY A 41 1.68 4.98 -2.08
C GLY A 41 0.39 5.80 -2.16
N LYS A 42 -0.04 6.28 -3.34
CA LYS A 42 -1.26 7.07 -3.47
C LYS A 42 -2.48 6.31 -2.94
N CYS A 43 -2.63 5.03 -3.29
CA CYS A 43 -3.70 4.14 -2.83
C CYS A 43 -3.78 4.03 -1.31
N VAL A 44 -2.63 3.93 -0.64
CA VAL A 44 -2.51 3.89 0.81
C VAL A 44 -2.99 5.21 1.42
N LYS A 45 -2.54 6.35 0.89
CA LYS A 45 -2.99 7.67 1.34
C LYS A 45 -4.51 7.86 1.19
N GLY A 46 -5.07 7.45 0.05
CA GLY A 46 -6.51 7.51 -0.20
C GLY A 46 -7.30 6.59 0.74
N CYS A 47 -6.83 5.36 0.93
CA CYS A 47 -7.45 4.37 1.83
C CYS A 47 -7.45 4.84 3.28
N GLY A 48 -6.39 5.50 3.75
CA GLY A 48 -6.34 6.07 5.09
C GLY A 48 -7.25 7.30 5.30
N ALA A 49 -7.51 8.07 4.24
CA ALA A 49 -8.34 9.28 4.32
C ALA A 49 -9.85 9.01 4.17
N PHE A 50 -10.22 8.05 3.31
CA PHE A 50 -11.61 7.83 2.91
C PHE A 50 -12.05 6.36 2.97
N GLY A 51 -11.14 5.43 3.25
CA GLY A 51 -11.41 4.00 3.36
C GLY A 51 -11.29 3.51 4.80
N ASN A 52 -11.07 2.20 4.94
CA ASN A 52 -10.88 1.55 6.23
C ASN A 52 -9.40 1.44 6.66
N GLY A 53 -8.48 2.08 5.93
CA GLY A 53 -7.04 2.03 6.23
C GLY A 53 -6.36 0.66 6.01
N SER A 54 -6.98 -0.27 5.28
CA SER A 54 -6.43 -1.62 5.06
C SER A 54 -5.24 -1.67 4.10
N LEU A 55 -5.11 -0.74 3.16
CA LEU A 55 -3.97 -0.67 2.25
C LEU A 55 -2.74 -0.10 2.95
N GLN A 56 -1.59 -0.76 2.79
CA GLN A 56 -0.32 -0.39 3.42
C GLN A 56 0.81 -0.42 2.38
N LEU A 57 1.80 0.47 2.52
CA LEU A 57 2.96 0.52 1.64
C LEU A 57 4.16 -0.08 2.38
N GLN A 58 4.70 -1.18 1.87
CA GLN A 58 5.84 -1.87 2.46
C GLN A 58 6.83 -2.31 1.37
N VAL A 59 8.08 -2.53 1.76
CA VAL A 59 9.11 -3.08 0.86
C VAL A 59 8.77 -4.54 0.54
N ARG A 60 8.77 -4.88 -0.75
CA ARG A 60 8.63 -6.25 -1.23
C ARG A 60 9.92 -7.02 -0.98
N HIS A 61 9.98 -7.73 0.15
CA HIS A 61 11.19 -8.44 0.57
C HIS A 61 11.49 -9.67 -0.29
N ASP A 62 10.52 -10.17 -1.07
CA ASP A 62 10.73 -11.17 -2.12
C ASP A 62 11.61 -10.67 -3.27
N LEU A 63 11.70 -9.35 -3.46
CA LEU A 63 12.54 -8.70 -4.47
C LEU A 63 13.75 -7.95 -3.87
N CYS A 64 13.94 -8.04 -2.55
CA CYS A 64 14.95 -7.25 -1.86
C CYS A 64 16.30 -7.97 -1.81
N ASP A 65 17.34 -7.33 -2.35
CA ASP A 65 18.71 -7.87 -2.32
C ASP A 65 19.45 -7.61 -1.00
N ASN A 66 18.75 -7.14 0.05
CA ASN A 66 19.33 -6.77 1.36
C ASN A 66 20.46 -5.71 1.28
N CYS A 67 20.48 -4.90 0.22
CA CYS A 67 21.52 -3.88 0.01
C CYS A 67 21.44 -2.71 0.98
N ASN A 68 20.28 -2.47 1.61
CA ASN A 68 20.02 -1.29 2.43
C ASN A 68 20.12 0.06 1.68
N GLU A 69 20.01 0.07 0.35
CA GLU A 69 20.17 1.27 -0.51
C GLU A 69 18.90 1.66 -1.28
N CYS A 70 17.71 1.41 -0.71
CA CYS A 70 16.45 1.84 -1.33
C CYS A 70 16.48 3.34 -1.68
N ALA A 71 16.11 3.72 -2.91
CA ALA A 71 16.17 5.11 -3.38
C ALA A 71 15.40 6.07 -2.45
N ILE A 72 14.19 5.69 -2.02
CA ILE A 72 13.40 6.48 -1.06
C ILE A 72 14.12 6.69 0.28
N ALA A 73 14.90 5.71 0.75
CA ALA A 73 15.65 5.82 2.00
C ALA A 73 16.85 6.77 1.87
N ARG A 74 17.39 6.93 0.66
CA ARG A 74 18.51 7.83 0.37
C ARG A 74 18.06 9.26 0.08
N ASP A 75 16.94 9.40 -0.63
CA ASP A 75 16.59 10.66 -1.28
C ASP A 75 15.42 11.40 -0.60
N CYS A 76 14.65 10.74 0.29
CA CYS A 76 13.49 11.36 0.91
C CYS A 76 13.89 12.31 2.06
N PRO A 77 13.68 13.64 1.94
CA PRO A 77 14.05 14.59 2.99
C PRO A 77 13.16 14.50 4.23
N ALA A 78 12.00 13.85 4.12
CA ALA A 78 11.04 13.67 5.21
C ALA A 78 11.31 12.40 6.04
N ASP A 79 12.37 11.65 5.74
CA ASP A 79 12.72 10.39 6.39
C ASP A 79 11.54 9.39 6.46
N ALA A 80 10.81 9.28 5.34
CA ALA A 80 9.58 8.48 5.26
C ALA A 80 9.81 6.97 5.21
N PHE A 81 11.07 6.51 5.32
CA PHE A 81 11.45 5.11 5.19
C PHE A 81 11.93 4.54 6.53
N LYS A 82 11.33 3.43 6.97
CA LYS A 82 11.74 2.74 8.20
C LYS A 82 12.43 1.42 7.87
N ARG A 83 13.68 1.29 8.31
CA ARG A 83 14.43 0.02 8.27
C ARG A 83 13.93 -0.94 9.33
N VAL A 84 13.91 -2.23 9.00
CA VAL A 84 13.51 -3.32 9.88
C VAL A 84 14.47 -4.51 9.71
N PRO A 85 14.58 -5.38 10.72
CA PRO A 85 15.31 -6.65 10.59
C PRO A 85 14.73 -7.53 9.48
N SER A 86 15.58 -8.28 8.77
CA SER A 86 15.16 -9.14 7.66
C SER A 86 14.34 -10.36 8.11
N ASP A 87 14.47 -10.77 9.37
CA ASP A 87 13.66 -11.80 10.02
C ASP A 87 12.29 -11.28 10.49
N SER A 88 12.10 -9.96 10.56
CA SER A 88 10.81 -9.31 10.81
C SER A 88 10.55 -8.16 9.82
N PRO A 89 10.40 -8.46 8.52
CA PRO A 89 10.48 -7.48 7.43
C PRO A 89 9.24 -6.60 7.25
N TYR A 90 8.14 -6.90 7.96
CA TYR A 90 6.86 -6.24 7.75
C TYR A 90 6.31 -5.59 9.02
N LEU A 91 5.75 -4.38 8.86
CA LEU A 91 5.07 -3.60 9.89
C LEU A 91 3.59 -3.49 9.56
N PHE A 92 2.81 -4.50 9.90
CA PHE A 92 1.37 -4.46 9.66
C PHE A 92 0.64 -3.59 10.68
N SER A 93 -0.20 -2.68 10.21
CA SER A 93 -1.23 -2.03 11.02
C SER A 93 -2.48 -2.91 11.10
N GLY A 94 -3.24 -2.81 12.20
CA GLY A 94 -4.51 -3.53 12.40
C GLY A 94 -4.39 -4.99 12.84
N PHE A 95 -3.21 -5.60 12.70
CA PHE A 95 -2.89 -6.89 13.30
C PHE A 95 -1.91 -6.68 14.45
N ASP A 96 -2.42 -6.73 15.69
CA ASP A 96 -1.57 -6.63 16.87
C ASP A 96 -0.67 -7.86 16.96
N SER A 97 0.60 -7.69 16.57
CA SER A 97 1.65 -8.71 16.63
C SER A 97 2.09 -9.05 18.05
N LYS A 98 1.53 -8.39 19.08
CA LYS A 98 1.74 -8.75 20.49
C LYS A 98 1.02 -10.01 20.95
N ARG A 99 0.27 -10.70 20.09
CA ARG A 99 -0.23 -12.07 20.38
C ARG A 99 0.79 -13.14 19.97
N LYS A 100 1.93 -13.15 20.65
CA LYS A 100 2.69 -14.39 20.90
C LYS A 100 2.99 -14.42 22.39
N GLY A 101 2.05 -15.01 23.14
CA GLY A 101 2.35 -15.57 24.46
C GLY A 101 3.08 -16.90 24.30
#